data_AF-A7TD19-F1
#
_entry.id   AF-A7TD19-F1
#
_cell.length_a   1.000
_cell.length_b   1.000
_cell.length_c   1.000
_cell.angle_alpha   90.00
_cell.angle_beta   90.00
_cell.angle_gamma   90.00
#
_symmetry.space_group_name_H-M   'P 1'
#
loop_
_entity.id
_entity.type
_entity.pdbx_description
1 polymer ?
#
loop_
_entity_poly.entity_id
_entity_poly.type
_entity_poly.pdbx_seq_one_letter_code
_entity_poly.pdbx_strand_id
1 'polypeptide(L)'
;MAYAGNPEGTSKIDKDVAGAYLRLWGKDDILNSSIFSQVNDIPMENLSGYYTFPLAATAVHRRDNWAALIKGYSKYVWASEIYVNENRYGRYPANGTVQLLNEKGEAGSGFKQEGWDWNRYPGATVIYLPFKELESKMALIMFRSNETFAGTTTLDGNGIFGMILNESKGSNADGKETKIGYPGKLYAKKSVFSFGNKLIYIGTDISSIDEKNPTETAIFQSFLTDTKAPIYTSSETIQKFPYQMELKSNDASGSWLVDPYGNGYHILSNTPVQIKRSKQQSYHNKYSINTGSMNPKGKGSGMGKGGTSIQMKNHMLQRYPDEPEWK
;
A
#
# COMPACT_ATOMS: atom_id res chain seq x y z
N MET A 1 18.58 21.00 14.11
CA MET A 1 17.65 21.67 13.19
C MET A 1 16.75 22.66 13.93
N ALA A 2 15.97 22.28 14.94
CA ALA A 2 15.13 23.24 15.69
C ALA A 2 15.92 24.47 16.22
N TYR A 3 17.12 24.28 16.76
CA TYR A 3 18.00 25.36 17.22
C TYR A 3 18.80 26.08 16.13
N ALA A 4 18.61 25.74 14.85
CA ALA A 4 19.30 26.42 13.74
C ALA A 4 18.66 27.79 13.42
N GLY A 5 17.47 28.05 13.95
CA GLY A 5 16.65 29.20 13.61
C GLY A 5 15.76 28.97 12.39
N ASN A 6 14.78 29.84 12.20
CA ASN A 6 13.88 29.76 11.05
C ASN A 6 14.62 30.12 9.75
N PRO A 7 14.09 29.72 8.58
CA PRO A 7 14.74 29.98 7.28
C PRO A 7 15.03 31.46 7.00
N GLU A 8 14.23 32.38 7.55
CA GLU A 8 14.41 33.82 7.40
C GLU A 8 15.51 34.40 8.31
N GLY A 9 16.04 33.63 9.26
CA GLY A 9 17.09 34.05 10.18
C GLY A 9 16.65 35.05 11.25
N THR A 10 15.34 35.21 11.47
CA THR A 10 14.76 36.18 12.41
C THR A 10 14.47 35.61 13.79
N SER A 11 14.48 34.28 13.94
CA SER A 11 14.28 33.54 15.18
C SER A 11 15.43 32.57 15.40
N LYS A 12 15.87 32.41 16.66
CA LYS A 12 16.86 31.40 17.06
C LYS A 12 16.29 29.98 17.09
N ILE A 13 14.97 29.84 17.09
CA ILE A 13 14.28 28.55 17.06
C ILE A 13 13.37 28.51 15.84
N ASP A 14 13.51 27.44 15.07
CA ASP A 14 12.58 27.05 14.02
C ASP A 14 11.35 26.41 14.67
N LYS A 15 10.20 27.09 14.57
CA LYS A 15 8.95 26.67 15.22
C LYS A 15 8.38 25.40 14.61
N ASP A 16 8.48 25.22 13.30
CA ASP A 16 7.92 24.07 12.61
C ASP A 16 8.72 22.81 12.96
N VAL A 17 10.06 22.91 12.92
CA VAL A 17 10.93 21.80 13.30
C VAL A 17 10.83 21.49 14.80
N ALA A 18 10.69 22.50 15.66
CA ALA A 18 10.46 22.30 17.09
C ALA A 18 9.10 21.62 17.37
N GLY A 19 8.03 22.02 16.68
CA GLY A 19 6.72 21.37 16.76
C GLY A 19 6.75 19.91 16.31
N ALA A 20 7.47 19.62 15.21
CA ALA A 20 7.69 18.25 14.74
C ALA A 20 8.53 17.43 15.73
N TYR A 21 9.54 18.05 16.34
CA TYR A 21 10.35 17.43 17.38
C TYR A 21 9.52 17.04 18.59
N LEU A 22 8.67 17.95 19.10
CA LEU A 22 7.74 17.70 20.20
C LEU A 22 6.85 16.48 19.91
N ARG A 23 6.36 16.36 18.67
CA ARG A 23 5.52 15.23 18.25
C ARG A 23 6.27 13.90 18.22
N LEU A 24 7.50 13.90 17.72
CA LEU A 24 8.27 12.67 17.46
C LEU A 24 9.03 12.17 18.70
N TRP A 25 9.60 13.08 19.48
CA TRP A 25 10.54 12.76 20.56
C TRP A 25 10.19 13.43 21.88
N GLY A 26 9.16 14.28 21.93
CA GLY A 26 8.89 15.10 23.11
C GLY A 26 8.55 14.30 24.38
N LYS A 27 8.01 13.09 24.22
CA LYS A 27 7.76 12.19 25.36
C LYS A 27 9.04 11.67 26.02
N ASP A 28 10.11 11.53 25.25
CA ASP A 28 11.37 10.92 25.68
C ASP A 28 12.44 11.97 26.04
N ASP A 29 12.27 13.23 25.59
CA ASP A 29 13.17 14.36 25.90
C ASP A 29 12.42 15.51 26.59
N ILE A 30 12.33 15.43 27.92
CA ILE A 30 11.63 16.41 28.76
C ILE A 30 12.30 17.79 28.69
N LEU A 31 13.63 17.85 28.60
CA LEU A 31 14.38 19.10 28.64
C LEU A 31 14.08 19.95 27.40
N ASN A 32 14.29 19.37 26.21
CA ASN A 32 13.99 20.07 24.97
C ASN A 32 12.49 20.36 24.84
N SER A 33 11.64 19.45 25.33
CA SER A 33 10.19 19.68 25.33
C SER A 33 9.79 20.87 26.18
N SER A 34 10.37 21.04 27.37
CA SER A 34 10.12 22.20 28.21
C SER A 34 10.58 23.49 27.54
N ILE A 35 11.75 23.47 26.89
CA ILE A 35 12.27 24.64 26.15
C ILE A 35 11.31 25.01 25.02
N PHE A 36 10.89 24.06 24.19
CA PHE A 36 10.04 24.38 23.04
C PHE A 36 8.62 24.75 23.46
N SER A 37 7.99 23.96 24.33
CA SER A 37 6.57 24.17 24.67
C SER A 37 6.33 25.22 25.75
N GLN A 38 7.14 25.27 26.82
CA GLN A 38 6.87 26.16 27.95
C GLN A 38 7.59 27.50 27.84
N VAL A 39 8.85 27.49 27.37
CA VAL A 39 9.65 28.73 27.24
C VAL A 39 9.32 29.46 25.95
N ASN A 40 9.08 28.74 24.85
CA ASN A 40 8.87 29.33 23.53
C ASN A 40 7.43 29.24 23.01
N ASP A 41 6.51 28.69 23.80
CA ASP A 41 5.07 28.54 23.47
C ASP A 41 4.84 27.88 22.09
N ILE A 42 5.67 26.89 21.75
CA ILE A 42 5.58 26.17 20.48
C ILE A 42 4.66 24.96 20.69
N PRO A 43 3.51 24.90 20.00
CA PRO A 43 2.64 23.74 20.08
C PRO A 43 3.27 22.53 19.37
N MET A 44 2.85 21.34 19.76
CA MET A 44 3.14 20.13 19.00
C MET A 44 2.54 20.24 17.58
N GLU A 45 3.29 19.77 16.58
CA GLU A 45 2.84 19.76 15.18
C GLU A 45 1.53 18.96 15.01
N ASN A 46 0.56 19.54 14.31
CA ASN A 46 -0.64 18.83 13.84
C ASN A 46 -0.46 18.42 12.38
N LEU A 47 -0.55 17.12 12.11
CA LEU A 47 -0.39 16.55 10.78
C LEU A 47 -1.71 16.21 10.06
N SER A 48 -2.86 16.64 10.58
CA SER A 48 -4.13 16.40 9.90
C SER A 48 -4.23 17.24 8.62
N GLY A 49 -4.50 16.60 7.49
CA GLY A 49 -4.57 17.27 6.19
C GLY A 49 -4.38 16.31 5.03
N TYR A 50 -4.15 16.87 3.85
CA TYR A 50 -3.82 16.13 2.65
C TYR A 50 -2.53 16.70 2.05
N TYR A 51 -1.52 15.83 1.92
CA TYR A 51 -0.17 16.20 1.50
C TYR A 51 0.14 15.60 0.13
N THR A 52 0.57 16.46 -0.78
CA THR A 52 0.87 16.11 -2.17
C THR A 52 2.37 15.96 -2.37
N PHE A 53 2.80 14.81 -2.91
CA PHE A 53 4.20 14.55 -3.26
C PHE A 53 4.30 14.14 -4.74
N PRO A 54 4.09 15.08 -5.69
CA PRO A 54 4.04 14.77 -7.12
C PRO A 54 5.35 14.20 -7.66
N LEU A 55 6.50 14.67 -7.16
CA LEU A 55 7.83 14.14 -7.51
C LEU A 55 8.07 12.70 -7.03
N ALA A 56 7.16 12.17 -6.21
CA ALA A 56 7.17 10.79 -5.74
C ALA A 56 5.92 10.00 -6.18
N ALA A 57 5.07 10.57 -7.04
CA ALA A 57 3.76 10.01 -7.41
C ALA A 57 2.99 9.49 -6.17
N THR A 58 3.02 10.28 -5.09
CA THR A 58 2.51 9.89 -3.77
C THR A 58 1.58 10.98 -3.23
N ALA A 59 0.58 10.56 -2.46
CA ALA A 59 -0.17 11.45 -1.60
C ALA A 59 -0.37 10.82 -0.22
N VAL A 60 -0.54 11.67 0.80
CA VAL A 60 -0.86 11.24 2.16
C VAL A 60 -2.11 11.98 2.62
N HIS A 61 -3.18 11.24 2.87
CA HIS A 61 -4.37 11.77 3.54
C HIS A 61 -4.32 11.37 5.00
N ARG A 62 -4.33 12.34 5.92
CA ARG A 62 -4.16 12.08 7.35
C ARG A 62 -5.26 12.75 8.16
N ARG A 63 -5.83 12.03 9.12
CA ARG A 63 -6.73 12.57 10.13
C ARG A 63 -6.37 11.94 11.47
N ASP A 64 -6.21 12.81 12.48
CA ASP A 64 -5.94 12.39 13.85
C ASP A 64 -4.76 11.40 13.92
N ASN A 65 -5.08 10.16 14.30
CA ASN A 65 -4.14 9.09 14.56
C ASN A 65 -3.95 8.10 13.39
N TRP A 66 -4.61 8.31 12.24
CA TRP A 66 -4.47 7.45 11.06
C TRP A 66 -4.09 8.21 9.79
N ALA A 67 -3.48 7.51 8.84
CA ALA A 67 -3.14 8.05 7.53
C ALA A 67 -3.33 7.01 6.41
N ALA A 68 -3.74 7.47 5.24
CA ALA A 68 -3.73 6.70 4.00
C ALA A 68 -2.56 7.15 3.14
N LEU A 69 -1.62 6.25 2.89
CA LEU A 69 -0.49 6.46 1.98
C LEU A 69 -0.90 5.94 0.60
N ILE A 70 -1.07 6.85 -0.35
CA ILE A 70 -1.52 6.55 -1.71
C ILE A 70 -0.31 6.63 -2.64
N LYS A 71 0.03 5.53 -3.33
CA LYS A 71 1.25 5.45 -4.14
C LYS A 71 0.98 4.93 -5.55
N GLY A 72 1.45 5.70 -6.52
CA GLY A 72 1.53 5.31 -7.92
C GLY A 72 2.95 5.33 -8.46
N TYR A 73 3.06 5.22 -9.78
CA TYR A 73 4.28 5.39 -10.55
C TYR A 73 3.94 6.02 -11.91
N SER A 74 4.96 6.48 -12.64
CA SER A 74 4.80 7.15 -13.93
C SER A 74 6.05 6.97 -14.79
N LYS A 75 6.15 7.75 -15.86
CA LYS A 75 7.36 7.95 -16.66
C LYS A 75 8.53 8.53 -15.87
N TYR A 76 8.26 9.20 -14.75
CA TYR A 76 9.28 9.91 -13.98
C TYR A 76 9.63 9.20 -12.67
N VAL A 77 8.67 8.49 -12.09
CA VAL A 77 8.80 7.83 -10.78
C VAL A 77 8.69 6.32 -10.99
N TRP A 78 9.68 5.57 -10.52
CA TRP A 78 9.66 4.11 -10.62
C TRP A 78 8.70 3.47 -9.61
N ALA A 79 8.13 2.32 -9.98
CA ALA A 79 7.18 1.58 -9.16
C ALA A 79 7.82 1.03 -7.88
N SER A 80 9.01 0.46 -8.03
CA SER A 80 9.78 -0.13 -6.94
C SER A 80 11.24 -0.27 -7.34
N GLU A 81 12.11 -0.46 -6.35
CA GLU A 81 13.51 -0.78 -6.55
C GLU A 81 13.75 -2.23 -6.13
N ILE A 82 14.25 -3.06 -7.04
CA ILE A 82 14.48 -4.49 -6.82
C ILE A 82 15.91 -4.84 -7.21
N TYR A 83 16.66 -5.44 -6.29
CA TYR A 83 18.01 -5.95 -6.53
C TYR A 83 18.06 -7.48 -6.51
N VAL A 84 19.23 -8.05 -6.82
CA VAL A 84 19.51 -9.50 -6.83
C VAL A 84 19.07 -10.24 -5.56
N ASN A 85 19.13 -9.59 -4.39
CA ASN A 85 18.79 -10.19 -3.09
C ASN A 85 18.03 -9.21 -2.16
N GLU A 86 17.31 -8.24 -2.72
CA GLU A 86 16.47 -7.27 -1.98
C GLU A 86 15.19 -7.00 -2.77
N ASN A 87 14.06 -6.90 -2.05
CA ASN A 87 12.74 -6.61 -2.62
C ASN A 87 12.31 -7.52 -3.81
N ARG A 88 12.71 -8.80 -3.78
CA ARG A 88 12.59 -9.76 -4.91
C ARG A 88 11.19 -9.90 -5.51
N TYR A 89 10.16 -9.69 -4.70
CA TYR A 89 8.75 -9.83 -5.08
C TYR A 89 8.00 -8.49 -5.16
N GLY A 90 8.70 -7.36 -5.00
CA GLY A 90 8.10 -6.04 -4.90
C GLY A 90 7.72 -5.41 -6.23
N ARG A 91 7.07 -6.14 -7.15
CA ARG A 91 6.62 -5.55 -8.43
C ARG A 91 5.47 -4.55 -8.26
N TYR A 92 4.53 -4.84 -7.35
CA TYR A 92 3.27 -4.10 -7.19
C TYR A 92 3.13 -3.08 -6.02
N PRO A 93 4.17 -2.67 -5.26
CA PRO A 93 4.03 -1.67 -4.18
C PRO A 93 3.44 -0.32 -4.60
N ALA A 94 3.49 0.02 -5.89
CA ALA A 94 3.03 1.29 -6.43
C ALA A 94 1.93 1.14 -7.48
N ASN A 95 1.27 -0.01 -7.59
CA ASN A 95 0.19 -0.24 -8.56
C ASN A 95 -1.13 0.46 -8.16
N GLY A 96 -1.05 1.74 -7.79
CA GLY A 96 -2.13 2.53 -7.21
C GLY A 96 -2.54 2.00 -5.84
N THR A 97 -1.55 1.67 -5.01
CA THR A 97 -1.76 1.16 -3.66
C THR A 97 -2.25 2.25 -2.73
N VAL A 98 -3.01 1.84 -1.72
CA VAL A 98 -3.42 2.69 -0.62
C VAL A 98 -3.25 1.92 0.68
N GLN A 99 -2.18 2.23 1.40
CA GLN A 99 -1.89 1.62 2.70
C GLN A 99 -2.50 2.49 3.80
N LEU A 100 -3.45 1.92 4.53
CA LEU A 100 -3.97 2.53 5.76
C LEU A 100 -2.99 2.24 6.90
N LEU A 101 -2.56 3.29 7.58
CA LEU A 101 -1.73 3.24 8.77
C LEU A 101 -2.53 3.79 9.95
N ASN A 102 -2.89 2.91 10.87
CA ASN A 102 -3.53 3.23 12.14
C ASN A 102 -2.47 3.53 13.21
N GLU A 103 -2.91 3.74 14.45
CA GLU A 103 -2.01 3.86 15.60
C GLU A 103 -1.00 2.71 15.64
N LYS A 104 0.23 3.01 16.08
CA LYS A 104 1.36 2.05 16.09
C LYS A 104 1.86 1.65 14.69
N GLY A 105 1.47 2.39 13.65
CA GLY A 105 2.00 2.24 12.30
C GLY A 105 1.66 0.88 11.69
N GLU A 106 2.59 0.31 10.92
CA GLU A 106 2.39 -0.95 10.19
C GLU A 106 1.94 -2.11 11.08
N ALA A 107 2.51 -2.25 12.28
CA ALA A 107 2.17 -3.31 13.22
C ALA A 107 0.72 -3.18 13.72
N GLY A 108 0.25 -1.95 13.95
CA GLY A 108 -1.14 -1.65 14.29
C GLY A 108 -2.09 -1.64 13.10
N SER A 109 -1.59 -1.94 11.90
CA SER A 109 -2.36 -1.91 10.63
C SER A 109 -2.33 -3.26 9.90
N GLY A 110 -1.84 -4.31 10.55
CA GLY A 110 -1.86 -5.66 10.03
C GLY A 110 -0.84 -5.97 8.95
N PHE A 111 0.16 -5.11 8.75
CA PHE A 111 1.31 -5.49 7.94
C PHE A 111 2.25 -6.38 8.76
N LYS A 112 2.61 -7.52 8.16
CA LYS A 112 3.61 -8.45 8.66
C LYS A 112 4.18 -9.21 7.48
N GLN A 113 5.49 -9.14 7.29
CA GLN A 113 6.15 -9.70 6.11
C GLN A 113 5.99 -11.23 6.04
N GLU A 114 6.02 -11.91 7.20
CA GLU A 114 5.83 -13.35 7.22
C GLU A 114 4.44 -13.71 6.68
N GLY A 115 4.40 -14.63 5.71
CA GLY A 115 3.19 -15.03 5.00
C GLY A 115 2.50 -13.92 4.18
N TRP A 116 3.16 -12.78 3.93
CA TRP A 116 2.61 -11.69 3.12
C TRP A 116 2.50 -12.07 1.65
N ASP A 117 1.31 -11.98 1.06
CA ASP A 117 1.14 -12.15 -0.38
C ASP A 117 1.60 -10.89 -1.11
N TRP A 118 2.78 -10.98 -1.73
CA TRP A 118 3.39 -9.86 -2.47
C TRP A 118 2.59 -9.46 -3.72
N ASN A 119 1.60 -10.24 -4.16
CA ASN A 119 0.68 -9.79 -5.19
C ASN A 119 -0.34 -8.77 -4.65
N ARG A 120 -0.71 -8.85 -3.36
CA ARG A 120 -1.93 -8.22 -2.83
C ARG A 120 -1.65 -7.07 -1.87
N TYR A 121 -0.87 -6.10 -2.33
CA TYR A 121 -0.75 -4.82 -1.63
C TYR A 121 -2.14 -4.14 -1.55
N PRO A 122 -2.54 -3.58 -0.40
CA PRO A 122 -3.82 -2.88 -0.28
C PRO A 122 -3.99 -1.79 -1.36
N GLY A 123 -5.14 -1.79 -2.03
CA GLY A 123 -5.50 -0.90 -3.14
C GLY A 123 -4.93 -1.27 -4.52
N ALA A 124 -3.91 -2.13 -4.61
CA ALA A 124 -3.27 -2.45 -5.89
C ALA A 124 -4.21 -3.18 -6.84
N THR A 125 -4.15 -2.84 -8.12
CA THR A 125 -4.66 -3.67 -9.22
C THR A 125 -3.49 -4.42 -9.85
N VAL A 126 -3.61 -5.74 -9.97
CA VAL A 126 -2.52 -6.66 -10.34
C VAL A 126 -3.01 -7.79 -11.23
N ILE A 127 -2.07 -8.45 -11.90
CA ILE A 127 -2.23 -9.83 -12.37
C ILE A 127 -1.69 -10.72 -11.27
N TYR A 128 -2.48 -11.65 -10.75
CA TYR A 128 -2.05 -12.51 -9.65
C TYR A 128 -1.07 -13.59 -10.14
N LEU A 129 0.22 -13.43 -9.85
CA LEU A 129 1.26 -14.32 -10.36
C LEU A 129 1.75 -15.32 -9.31
N PRO A 130 2.07 -16.56 -9.72
CA PRO A 130 2.91 -17.46 -8.94
C PRO A 130 4.24 -16.78 -8.58
N PHE A 131 4.78 -16.98 -7.37
CA PHE A 131 5.99 -16.29 -6.91
C PHE A 131 7.21 -16.45 -7.83
N LYS A 132 7.32 -17.58 -8.53
CA LYS A 132 8.39 -17.82 -9.51
C LYS A 132 8.30 -16.89 -10.71
N GLU A 133 7.08 -16.53 -11.11
CA GLU A 133 6.77 -15.60 -12.21
C GLU A 133 6.76 -14.14 -11.72
N LEU A 134 6.36 -13.89 -10.47
CA LEU A 134 6.40 -12.56 -9.84
C LEU A 134 7.83 -12.07 -9.60
N GLU A 135 8.74 -12.97 -9.22
CA GLU A 135 10.14 -12.63 -8.95
C GLU A 135 10.80 -12.02 -10.19
N SER A 136 11.48 -10.87 -10.00
CA SER A 136 12.21 -10.22 -11.08
C SER A 136 13.31 -11.12 -11.65
N LYS A 137 13.29 -11.28 -12.98
CA LYS A 137 14.34 -11.96 -13.75
C LYS A 137 15.56 -11.06 -13.99
N MET A 138 15.46 -9.76 -13.70
CA MET A 138 16.54 -8.78 -13.85
C MET A 138 17.30 -8.64 -12.52
N ALA A 139 18.61 -8.42 -12.62
CA ALA A 139 19.48 -8.20 -11.45
C ALA A 139 19.14 -6.89 -10.71
N LEU A 140 18.75 -5.87 -11.46
CA LEU A 140 18.25 -4.59 -10.96
C LEU A 140 17.09 -4.13 -11.85
N ILE A 141 15.96 -3.80 -11.25
CA ILE A 141 14.82 -3.19 -11.94
C ILE A 141 14.23 -2.07 -11.09
N MET A 142 14.04 -0.93 -11.73
CA MET A 142 13.33 0.26 -11.28
C MET A 142 12.36 0.69 -12.37
N PHE A 143 11.27 -0.07 -12.53
CA PHE A 143 10.34 0.08 -13.65
C PHE A 143 9.61 1.43 -13.60
N ARG A 144 9.67 2.18 -14.69
CA ARG A 144 8.85 3.36 -15.00
C ARG A 144 7.95 3.04 -16.18
N SER A 145 6.67 3.42 -16.15
CA SER A 145 5.80 3.30 -17.34
C SER A 145 6.14 4.35 -18.38
N ASN A 146 5.55 4.26 -19.57
CA ASN A 146 5.53 5.39 -20.50
C ASN A 146 4.43 6.44 -20.20
N GLU A 147 3.62 6.22 -19.17
CA GLU A 147 2.51 7.09 -18.82
C GLU A 147 2.99 8.29 -18.03
N THR A 148 2.63 9.49 -18.46
CA THR A 148 2.99 10.73 -17.74
C THR A 148 2.04 11.02 -16.59
N PHE A 149 0.81 10.54 -16.66
CA PHE A 149 -0.23 10.88 -15.69
C PHE A 149 -0.20 9.97 -14.46
N ALA A 150 0.45 10.45 -13.41
CA ALA A 150 0.21 10.05 -12.02
C ALA A 150 0.41 11.29 -11.16
N GLY A 151 -0.64 11.74 -10.47
CA GLY A 151 -0.64 13.05 -9.86
C GLY A 151 -1.66 13.20 -8.75
N THR A 152 -1.55 14.32 -8.05
CA THR A 152 -2.39 14.63 -6.92
C THR A 152 -2.59 16.13 -6.76
N THR A 153 -3.76 16.51 -6.25
CA THR A 153 -4.10 17.89 -5.88
C THR A 153 -4.82 17.91 -4.53
N THR A 154 -4.83 19.07 -3.88
CA THR A 154 -5.39 19.29 -2.55
C THR A 154 -6.29 20.53 -2.55
N LEU A 155 -7.34 20.49 -1.73
CA LEU A 155 -8.23 21.61 -1.43
C LEU A 155 -8.76 21.45 -0.01
N ASP A 156 -8.56 22.47 0.83
CA ASP A 156 -9.07 22.54 2.21
C ASP A 156 -8.78 21.28 3.05
N GLY A 157 -7.55 20.78 2.97
CA GLY A 157 -7.09 19.59 3.70
C GLY A 157 -7.64 18.26 3.17
N ASN A 158 -8.39 18.27 2.07
CA ASN A 158 -8.84 17.10 1.32
C ASN A 158 -8.08 17.00 0.01
N GLY A 159 -8.15 15.87 -0.70
CA GLY A 159 -7.43 15.77 -1.94
C GLY A 159 -7.79 14.58 -2.81
N ILE A 160 -7.24 14.61 -4.01
CA ILE A 160 -7.46 13.61 -5.04
C ILE A 160 -6.10 13.11 -5.51
N PHE A 161 -6.01 11.79 -5.70
CA PHE A 161 -4.94 11.13 -6.42
C PHE A 161 -5.51 10.45 -7.67
N GLY A 162 -4.76 10.47 -8.77
CA GLY A 162 -5.12 9.76 -9.99
C GLY A 162 -3.88 9.25 -10.72
N MET A 163 -4.00 8.09 -11.37
CA MET A 163 -2.94 7.54 -12.21
C MET A 163 -3.47 6.70 -13.38
N ILE A 164 -2.67 6.64 -14.43
CA ILE A 164 -2.76 5.59 -15.45
C ILE A 164 -1.74 4.50 -15.09
N LEU A 165 -2.24 3.37 -14.61
CA LEU A 165 -1.45 2.16 -14.44
C LEU A 165 -1.29 1.52 -15.81
N ASN A 166 -0.05 1.35 -16.26
CA ASN A 166 0.26 0.67 -17.51
C ASN A 166 1.58 -0.09 -17.38
N GLU A 167 1.53 -1.40 -17.52
CA GLU A 167 2.69 -2.29 -17.44
C GLU A 167 3.21 -2.72 -18.82
N SER A 168 2.58 -2.29 -19.91
CA SER A 168 2.87 -2.77 -21.27
C SER A 168 4.22 -2.30 -21.82
N LYS A 169 4.59 -1.04 -21.56
CA LYS A 169 5.81 -0.40 -22.06
C LYS A 169 6.30 0.65 -21.08
N GLY A 170 7.61 0.73 -20.94
CA GLY A 170 8.28 1.57 -19.97
C GLY A 170 9.80 1.49 -20.08
N SER A 171 10.50 1.92 -19.04
CA SER A 171 11.95 1.90 -18.96
C SER A 171 12.46 1.52 -17.58
N ASN A 172 13.74 1.14 -17.51
CA ASN A 172 14.45 1.07 -16.24
C ASN A 172 14.91 2.48 -15.84
N ALA A 173 14.79 2.84 -14.56
CA ALA A 173 15.37 4.08 -14.05
C ALA A 173 16.90 4.01 -13.91
N ASP A 174 17.46 2.81 -13.71
CA ASP A 174 18.91 2.62 -13.64
C ASP A 174 19.55 2.26 -14.98
N GLY A 175 20.76 2.75 -15.18
CA GLY A 175 21.60 2.41 -16.32
C GLY A 175 21.12 2.99 -17.66
N LYS A 176 21.56 2.37 -18.76
CA LYS A 176 21.10 2.77 -20.10
C LYS A 176 19.61 2.52 -20.21
N GLU A 177 18.88 3.49 -20.75
CA GLU A 177 17.43 3.40 -20.92
C GLU A 177 17.08 2.18 -21.79
N THR A 178 16.59 1.13 -21.11
CA THR A 178 16.17 -0.12 -21.73
C THR A 178 14.66 -0.15 -21.79
N LYS A 179 14.10 -0.42 -22.97
CA LYS A 179 12.66 -0.59 -23.12
C LYS A 179 12.25 -1.86 -22.38
N ILE A 180 11.40 -1.70 -21.38
CA ILE A 180 10.88 -2.79 -20.56
C ILE A 180 9.36 -2.79 -20.65
N GLY A 181 8.77 -3.97 -20.57
CA GLY A 181 7.33 -4.16 -20.50
C GLY A 181 7.06 -5.54 -19.91
N TYR A 182 5.94 -5.67 -19.21
CA TYR A 182 5.54 -6.94 -18.65
C TYR A 182 4.57 -7.69 -19.58
N PRO A 183 4.67 -9.04 -19.67
CA PRO A 183 3.92 -9.82 -20.66
C PRO A 183 2.41 -9.64 -20.62
N GLY A 184 1.81 -9.58 -19.43
CA GLY A 184 0.36 -9.45 -19.27
C GLY A 184 -0.21 -8.06 -19.57
N LYS A 185 0.64 -7.06 -19.85
CA LYS A 185 0.24 -5.69 -20.26
C LYS A 185 -0.91 -5.09 -19.43
N LEU A 186 -0.88 -5.29 -18.11
CA LEU A 186 -1.91 -4.78 -17.22
C LEU A 186 -2.10 -3.27 -17.43
N TYR A 187 -3.36 -2.86 -17.57
CA TYR A 187 -3.76 -1.47 -17.72
C TYR A 187 -4.95 -1.18 -16.81
N ALA A 188 -4.97 0.01 -16.20
CA ALA A 188 -6.11 0.54 -15.45
C ALA A 188 -6.00 2.06 -15.28
N LYS A 189 -7.13 2.75 -15.19
CA LYS A 189 -7.20 4.12 -14.65
C LYS A 189 -7.67 4.03 -13.21
N LYS A 190 -6.88 4.57 -12.28
CA LYS A 190 -7.15 4.49 -10.84
C LYS A 190 -7.20 5.88 -10.24
N SER A 191 -8.19 6.15 -9.40
CA SER A 191 -8.31 7.39 -8.64
C SER A 191 -8.77 7.14 -7.21
N VAL A 192 -8.33 8.02 -6.31
CA VAL A 192 -8.68 8.01 -4.89
C VAL A 192 -9.08 9.42 -4.51
N PHE A 193 -10.33 9.58 -4.07
CA PHE A 193 -10.85 10.85 -3.55
C PHE A 193 -10.90 10.78 -2.04
N SER A 194 -10.22 11.70 -1.36
CA SER A 194 -9.97 11.65 0.08
C SER A 194 -10.62 12.84 0.76
N PHE A 195 -11.72 12.59 1.49
CA PHE A 195 -12.56 13.62 2.09
C PHE A 195 -12.83 13.31 3.56
N GLY A 196 -12.37 14.18 4.47
CA GLY A 196 -12.59 13.99 5.91
C GLY A 196 -12.15 12.60 6.35
N ASN A 197 -13.08 11.77 6.83
CA ASN A 197 -12.83 10.39 7.26
C ASN A 197 -13.15 9.32 6.20
N LYS A 198 -13.22 9.69 4.92
CA LYS A 198 -13.60 8.78 3.81
C LYS A 198 -12.59 8.82 2.68
N LEU A 199 -12.42 7.66 2.07
CA LEU A 199 -11.64 7.44 0.87
C LEU A 199 -12.56 6.76 -0.15
N ILE A 200 -12.69 7.32 -1.35
CA ILE A 200 -13.49 6.77 -2.44
C ILE A 200 -12.54 6.29 -3.52
N TYR A 201 -12.55 4.98 -3.78
CA TYR A 201 -11.64 4.31 -4.71
C TYR A 201 -12.39 3.98 -5.99
N ILE A 202 -11.86 4.44 -7.12
CA ILE A 202 -12.46 4.19 -8.43
C ILE A 202 -11.39 3.60 -9.34
N GLY A 203 -11.72 2.48 -9.97
CA GLY A 203 -10.92 1.83 -11.00
C GLY A 203 -11.76 1.65 -12.25
N THR A 204 -11.27 2.13 -13.39
CA THR A 204 -11.93 1.98 -14.70
C THR A 204 -10.94 1.49 -15.74
N ASP A 205 -11.44 1.03 -16.89
CA ASP A 205 -10.65 0.52 -18.02
C ASP A 205 -9.63 -0.55 -17.59
N ILE A 206 -9.99 -1.40 -16.63
CA ILE A 206 -9.12 -2.46 -16.13
C ILE A 206 -9.05 -3.57 -17.19
N SER A 207 -7.84 -3.92 -17.63
CA SER A 207 -7.64 -4.97 -18.63
C SER A 207 -6.26 -5.61 -18.52
N SER A 208 -6.17 -6.88 -18.91
CA SER A 208 -4.93 -7.61 -19.15
C SER A 208 -5.05 -8.46 -20.41
N ILE A 209 -3.92 -8.86 -20.99
CA ILE A 209 -3.87 -9.91 -22.02
C ILE A 209 -3.40 -11.26 -21.46
N ASP A 210 -3.25 -11.39 -20.14
CA ASP A 210 -2.86 -12.64 -19.50
C ASP A 210 -4.09 -13.53 -19.34
N GLU A 211 -4.21 -14.55 -20.20
CA GLU A 211 -5.33 -15.50 -20.17
C GLU A 211 -5.20 -16.58 -19.08
N LYS A 212 -4.03 -16.67 -18.42
CA LYS A 212 -3.71 -17.74 -17.46
C LYS A 212 -3.94 -17.31 -16.01
N ASN A 213 -3.62 -16.06 -15.70
CA ASN A 213 -3.60 -15.53 -14.35
C ASN A 213 -4.68 -14.44 -14.18
N PRO A 214 -5.45 -14.44 -13.08
CA PRO A 214 -6.56 -13.51 -12.93
C PRO A 214 -6.08 -12.09 -12.65
N THR A 215 -6.81 -11.11 -13.19
CA THR A 215 -6.71 -9.71 -12.81
C THR A 215 -7.49 -9.44 -11.51
N GLU A 216 -6.82 -8.90 -10.49
CA GLU A 216 -7.38 -8.66 -9.15
C GLU A 216 -7.11 -7.22 -8.68
N THR A 217 -8.08 -6.60 -7.99
CA THR A 217 -7.82 -5.46 -7.09
C THR A 217 -7.88 -5.95 -5.65
N ALA A 218 -6.79 -5.82 -4.89
CA ALA A 218 -6.77 -6.15 -3.47
C ALA A 218 -7.35 -5.00 -2.65
N ILE A 219 -8.52 -5.18 -2.05
CA ILE A 219 -9.16 -4.15 -1.21
C ILE A 219 -8.37 -3.99 0.10
N PHE A 220 -8.10 -5.11 0.77
CA PHE A 220 -7.14 -5.15 1.87
C PHE A 220 -6.47 -6.53 1.96
N GLN A 221 -5.31 -6.55 2.62
CA GLN A 221 -4.66 -7.74 3.13
C GLN A 221 -4.12 -7.39 4.52
N SER A 222 -4.42 -8.19 5.53
CA SER A 222 -3.92 -7.99 6.88
C SER A 222 -3.53 -9.28 7.58
N PHE A 223 -2.69 -9.15 8.61
CA PHE A 223 -2.28 -10.21 9.51
C PHE A 223 -3.35 -10.45 10.57
N LEU A 224 -3.70 -11.70 10.81
CA LEU A 224 -4.56 -12.07 11.93
C LEU A 224 -3.69 -12.44 13.12
N THR A 225 -3.69 -11.58 14.15
CA THR A 225 -3.03 -11.86 15.43
C THR A 225 -3.72 -13.00 16.19
N ASP A 226 -5.03 -13.14 16.00
CA ASP A 226 -5.87 -14.22 16.54
C ASP A 226 -6.81 -14.73 15.44
N THR A 227 -6.95 -16.05 15.32
CA THR A 227 -7.89 -16.67 14.37
C THR A 227 -9.34 -16.30 14.65
N LYS A 228 -9.65 -15.91 15.89
CA LYS A 228 -10.99 -15.47 16.33
C LYS A 228 -11.24 -13.98 16.14
N ALA A 229 -10.25 -13.19 15.70
CA ALA A 229 -10.43 -11.75 15.47
C ALA A 229 -11.59 -11.52 14.47
N PRO A 230 -12.64 -10.77 14.83
CA PRO A 230 -13.85 -10.69 14.03
C PRO A 230 -13.62 -9.88 12.75
N ILE A 231 -14.33 -10.27 11.69
CA ILE A 231 -14.68 -9.40 10.57
C ILE A 231 -16.19 -9.18 10.67
N TYR A 232 -16.63 -7.93 10.60
CA TYR A 232 -18.05 -7.60 10.59
C TYR A 232 -18.50 -7.37 9.15
N THR A 233 -19.62 -7.95 8.74
CA THR A 233 -20.23 -7.68 7.44
C THR A 233 -21.66 -7.17 7.61
N SER A 234 -22.27 -6.75 6.50
CA SER A 234 -23.69 -6.39 6.46
C SER A 234 -24.65 -7.50 6.90
N SER A 235 -24.23 -8.77 6.89
CA SER A 235 -25.09 -9.92 7.17
C SER A 235 -24.68 -10.74 8.40
N GLU A 236 -23.40 -10.76 8.77
CA GLU A 236 -22.91 -11.61 9.85
C GLU A 236 -21.61 -11.11 10.50
N THR A 237 -21.25 -11.72 11.64
CA THR A 237 -19.91 -11.60 12.23
C THR A 237 -19.10 -12.85 11.92
N ILE A 238 -18.00 -12.69 11.19
CA ILE A 238 -17.15 -13.80 10.74
C ILE A 238 -15.97 -13.97 11.70
N GLN A 239 -15.96 -15.09 12.43
CA GLN A 239 -14.84 -15.52 13.28
C GLN A 239 -14.24 -16.87 12.86
N LYS A 240 -14.90 -17.59 11.94
CA LYS A 240 -14.46 -18.91 11.48
C LYS A 240 -13.09 -18.83 10.79
N PHE A 241 -12.26 -19.85 11.00
CA PHE A 241 -10.95 -19.97 10.36
C PHE A 241 -10.61 -21.46 10.10
N PRO A 242 -10.26 -21.86 8.86
CA PRO A 242 -10.27 -21.06 7.63
C PRO A 242 -11.70 -20.70 7.21
N TYR A 243 -11.83 -19.66 6.39
CA TYR A 243 -13.11 -19.18 5.89
C TYR A 243 -12.96 -18.57 4.50
N GLN A 244 -14.00 -18.72 3.67
CA GLN A 244 -14.11 -18.05 2.38
C GLN A 244 -15.57 -17.72 2.12
N MET A 245 -15.82 -16.53 1.57
CA MET A 245 -17.13 -16.01 1.21
C MET A 245 -17.02 -15.13 -0.02
N GLU A 246 -18.07 -15.11 -0.82
CA GLU A 246 -18.30 -14.10 -1.84
C GLU A 246 -19.39 -13.15 -1.36
N LEU A 247 -19.06 -11.86 -1.23
CA LEU A 247 -20.03 -10.79 -1.02
C LEU A 247 -20.50 -10.29 -2.39
N LYS A 248 -21.79 -10.43 -2.64
CA LYS A 248 -22.47 -9.86 -3.83
C LYS A 248 -23.13 -8.54 -3.43
N SER A 249 -23.19 -7.59 -4.35
CA SER A 249 -23.98 -6.38 -4.16
C SER A 249 -25.46 -6.77 -4.08
N ASN A 250 -26.09 -6.58 -2.93
CA ASN A 250 -27.47 -6.94 -2.64
C ASN A 250 -28.22 -5.68 -2.21
N ASP A 251 -28.67 -4.91 -3.20
CA ASP A 251 -29.61 -3.79 -3.15
C ASP A 251 -29.28 -2.63 -2.18
N ALA A 252 -30.15 -1.60 -2.19
CA ALA A 252 -29.93 -0.16 -1.99
C ALA A 252 -29.03 0.34 -0.84
N SER A 253 -28.69 -0.49 0.17
CA SER A 253 -27.79 -0.12 1.26
C SER A 253 -26.31 -0.47 1.00
N GLY A 254 -26.01 -1.23 -0.06
CA GLY A 254 -24.66 -1.67 -0.43
C GLY A 254 -24.06 -2.71 0.54
N SER A 255 -23.13 -3.50 0.04
CA SER A 255 -22.39 -4.49 0.84
C SER A 255 -21.27 -3.77 1.59
N TRP A 256 -21.15 -3.96 2.91
CA TRP A 256 -20.07 -3.39 3.70
C TRP A 256 -19.36 -4.43 4.57
N LEU A 257 -18.13 -4.11 4.94
CA LEU A 257 -17.28 -4.91 5.80
C LEU A 257 -16.44 -4.01 6.72
N VAL A 258 -16.17 -4.46 7.94
CA VAL A 258 -15.14 -3.88 8.83
C VAL A 258 -14.07 -4.93 9.09
N ASP A 259 -12.81 -4.58 8.81
CA ASP A 259 -11.67 -5.47 9.00
C ASP A 259 -11.28 -5.60 10.49
N PRO A 260 -10.38 -6.54 10.85
CA PRO A 260 -9.93 -6.72 12.23
C PRO A 260 -9.18 -5.52 12.84
N TYR A 261 -8.84 -4.53 12.03
CA TYR A 261 -8.13 -3.31 12.42
C TYR A 261 -9.05 -2.09 12.48
N GLY A 262 -10.36 -2.28 12.31
CA GLY A 262 -11.38 -1.24 12.44
C GLY A 262 -11.62 -0.43 11.17
N ASN A 263 -11.04 -0.80 10.03
CA ASN A 263 -11.24 -0.11 8.77
C ASN A 263 -12.57 -0.56 8.15
N GLY A 264 -13.46 0.39 7.84
CA GLY A 264 -14.73 0.15 7.18
C GLY A 264 -14.63 0.27 5.66
N TYR A 265 -15.19 -0.70 4.95
CA TYR A 265 -15.20 -0.79 3.48
C TYR A 265 -16.65 -0.88 3.02
N HIS A 266 -17.07 0.09 2.20
CA HIS A 266 -18.37 0.06 1.55
C HIS A 266 -18.17 -0.24 0.07
N ILE A 267 -18.80 -1.32 -0.42
CA ILE A 267 -18.64 -1.84 -1.77
C ILE A 267 -19.77 -1.31 -2.63
N LEU A 268 -19.43 -0.34 -3.49
CA LEU A 268 -20.35 0.29 -4.44
C LEU A 268 -20.36 -0.41 -5.81
N SER A 269 -19.46 -1.36 -6.02
CA SER A 269 -19.37 -2.11 -7.27
C SER A 269 -20.39 -3.25 -7.29
N ASN A 270 -20.97 -3.51 -8.46
CA ASN A 270 -21.82 -4.69 -8.69
C ASN A 270 -21.01 -5.98 -8.89
N THR A 271 -19.70 -5.87 -9.08
CA THR A 271 -18.82 -7.04 -9.16
C THR A 271 -18.67 -7.68 -7.78
N PRO A 272 -18.84 -9.00 -7.66
CA PRO A 272 -18.63 -9.69 -6.40
C PRO A 272 -17.21 -9.52 -5.86
N VAL A 273 -17.10 -9.46 -4.54
CA VAL A 273 -15.83 -9.37 -3.81
C VAL A 273 -15.63 -10.62 -2.95
N GLN A 274 -14.44 -11.19 -3.02
CA GLN A 274 -14.08 -12.40 -2.28
C GLN A 274 -13.45 -12.02 -0.95
N ILE A 275 -13.93 -12.59 0.14
CA ILE A 275 -13.29 -12.58 1.45
C ILE A 275 -12.68 -13.94 1.71
N LYS A 276 -11.43 -13.97 2.18
CA LYS A 276 -10.79 -15.21 2.59
C LYS A 276 -9.93 -15.02 3.83
N ARG A 277 -10.04 -15.96 4.76
CA ARG A 277 -9.23 -16.12 5.97
C ARG A 277 -8.52 -17.46 5.88
N SER A 278 -7.19 -17.46 5.84
CA SER A 278 -6.42 -18.69 5.65
C SER A 278 -5.00 -18.57 6.18
N LYS A 279 -4.34 -19.73 6.37
CA LYS A 279 -2.88 -19.76 6.47
C LYS A 279 -2.31 -19.45 5.09
N GLN A 280 -1.44 -18.45 4.99
CA GLN A 280 -0.77 -18.05 3.76
C GLN A 280 0.72 -18.32 3.88
N GLN A 281 1.27 -19.04 2.91
CA GLN A 281 2.70 -19.25 2.75
C GLN A 281 3.26 -18.19 1.80
N SER A 282 4.39 -17.60 2.17
CA SER A 282 5.12 -16.66 1.32
C SER A 282 6.63 -16.74 1.58
N TYR A 283 7.39 -15.93 0.84
CA TYR A 283 8.85 -15.86 0.90
C TYR A 283 9.33 -14.52 1.47
N HIS A 284 10.53 -14.52 2.07
CA HIS A 284 11.23 -13.30 2.45
C HIS A 284 11.51 -12.47 1.20
N ASN A 285 11.40 -11.14 1.30
CA ASN A 285 11.75 -10.25 0.17
C ASN A 285 13.23 -10.32 -0.27
N LYS A 286 14.07 -11.03 0.49
CA LYS A 286 15.52 -11.20 0.27
C LYS A 286 15.91 -12.62 -0.10
N TYR A 287 14.91 -13.49 -0.24
CA TYR A 287 15.07 -14.85 -0.71
C TYR A 287 14.66 -14.93 -2.18
N SER A 288 15.46 -15.63 -2.98
CA SER A 288 15.13 -15.94 -4.36
C SER A 288 14.56 -17.36 -4.45
N ILE A 289 13.32 -17.49 -4.93
CA ILE A 289 12.75 -18.82 -5.21
C ILE A 289 13.40 -19.44 -6.47
N ASN A 290 13.86 -18.60 -7.39
CA ASN A 290 14.48 -19.06 -8.64
C ASN A 290 15.90 -19.61 -8.44
N THR A 291 16.69 -19.06 -7.51
CA THR A 291 18.08 -19.50 -7.29
C THR A 291 18.29 -20.21 -5.96
N GLY A 292 17.36 -20.08 -5.01
CA GLY A 292 17.54 -20.54 -3.63
C GLY A 292 18.45 -19.63 -2.78
N SER A 293 18.91 -18.49 -3.31
CA SER A 293 19.80 -17.58 -2.58
C SER A 293 19.04 -16.80 -1.50
N MET A 294 19.70 -16.59 -0.36
CA MET A 294 19.20 -15.76 0.74
C MET A 294 20.25 -14.72 1.12
N ASN A 295 19.86 -13.45 1.13
CA ASN A 295 20.71 -12.39 1.67
C ASN A 295 21.07 -12.68 3.14
N PRO A 296 22.35 -12.58 3.55
CA PRO A 296 22.74 -12.74 4.95
C PRO A 296 21.97 -11.85 5.91
N LYS A 297 21.64 -10.60 5.51
CA LYS A 297 20.85 -9.67 6.33
C LYS A 297 19.39 -10.08 6.52
N GLY A 298 18.90 -11.06 5.75
CA GLY A 298 17.58 -11.65 5.93
C GLY A 298 17.56 -12.85 6.86
N LYS A 299 18.73 -13.41 7.23
CA LYS A 299 18.80 -14.59 8.11
C LYS A 299 18.35 -14.22 9.52
N GLY A 300 17.53 -15.06 10.14
CA GLY A 300 17.00 -14.84 11.50
C GLY A 300 15.67 -14.08 11.59
N SER A 301 15.09 -13.69 10.45
CA SER A 301 13.78 -12.99 10.33
C SER A 301 12.55 -13.86 10.67
N GLY A 302 12.68 -14.90 11.51
CA GLY A 302 11.56 -15.80 11.83
C GLY A 302 11.05 -16.65 10.66
N MET A 303 11.76 -16.67 9.53
CA MET A 303 11.43 -17.50 8.37
C MET A 303 12.02 -18.92 8.49
N GLY A 304 11.24 -19.91 8.06
CA GLY A 304 11.62 -21.32 8.01
C GLY A 304 12.66 -21.63 6.92
N LYS A 305 12.96 -22.92 6.73
CA LYS A 305 13.89 -23.38 5.69
C LYS A 305 13.46 -22.88 4.31
N GLY A 306 14.43 -22.44 3.49
CA GLY A 306 14.17 -21.92 2.15
C GLY A 306 13.51 -20.55 2.13
N GLY A 307 13.70 -19.72 3.17
CA GLY A 307 13.19 -18.34 3.21
C GLY A 307 11.66 -18.24 3.20
N THR A 308 10.96 -19.33 3.54
CA THR A 308 9.50 -19.39 3.56
C THR A 308 8.96 -19.06 4.94
N SER A 309 7.74 -18.55 5.00
CA SER A 309 7.00 -18.39 6.24
C SER A 309 5.52 -18.61 6.00
N ILE A 310 4.83 -19.15 7.01
CA ILE A 310 3.38 -19.35 6.99
C ILE A 310 2.79 -18.51 8.10
N GLN A 311 1.81 -17.66 7.77
CA GLN A 311 1.09 -16.85 8.75
C GLN A 311 -0.41 -16.86 8.50
N MET A 312 -1.18 -16.50 9.53
CA MET A 312 -2.63 -16.34 9.44
C MET A 312 -2.93 -14.98 8.84
N LYS A 313 -3.68 -14.97 7.76
CA LYS A 313 -3.98 -13.75 7.00
C LYS A 313 -5.46 -13.72 6.62
N ASN A 314 -5.94 -12.51 6.44
CA ASN A 314 -7.22 -12.20 5.83
C ASN A 314 -6.99 -11.27 4.64
N HIS A 315 -7.76 -11.47 3.59
CA HIS A 315 -7.80 -10.57 2.45
C HIS A 315 -9.20 -10.45 1.90
N MET A 316 -9.45 -9.29 1.29
CA MET A 316 -10.62 -9.01 0.49
C MET A 316 -10.15 -8.54 -0.87
N LEU A 317 -10.70 -9.11 -1.93
CA LEU A 317 -10.31 -8.79 -3.30
C LEU A 317 -11.51 -8.76 -4.23
N GLN A 318 -11.39 -7.94 -5.27
CA GLN A 318 -12.30 -7.91 -6.39
C GLN A 318 -11.58 -8.54 -7.59
N ARG A 319 -12.23 -9.48 -8.27
CA ARG A 319 -11.72 -10.06 -9.51
C ARG A 319 -12.39 -9.40 -10.69
N TYR A 320 -11.63 -9.13 -11.72
CA TYR A 320 -12.16 -8.67 -12.99
C TYR A 320 -12.02 -9.84 -13.96
N PRO A 321 -13.13 -10.34 -14.54
CA PRO A 321 -12.99 -11.17 -15.70
C PRO A 321 -12.31 -10.33 -16.78
N ASP A 322 -11.23 -10.85 -17.36
CA ASP A 322 -10.81 -10.41 -18.68
C ASP A 322 -11.91 -10.87 -19.64
N GLU A 323 -12.99 -10.08 -19.79
CA GLU A 323 -13.99 -10.40 -20.79
C GLU A 323 -13.41 -10.19 -22.17
N PRO A 324 -13.65 -11.15 -23.06
CA PRO A 324 -14.54 -10.85 -24.17
C PRO A 324 -15.81 -11.68 -24.01
N GLU A 325 -16.86 -11.07 -23.46
CA GLU A 325 -18.28 -11.46 -23.47
C GLU A 325 -18.65 -12.90 -23.12
N TRP A 326 -19.83 -13.00 -22.52
CA TRP A 326 -20.80 -14.00 -22.94
C TRP A 326 -20.93 -14.05 -24.48
N LYS A 327 -20.17 -14.94 -25.13
CA LYS A 327 -20.49 -15.55 -26.43
C LYS A 327 -20.10 -17.01 -26.42
#